data_AF-A0AAN8DGK0-F1
#
_entry.id   AF-A0AAN8DGK0-F1
#
_cell.length_a   1.000
_cell.length_b   1.000
_cell.length_c   1.000
_cell.angle_alpha   90.00
_cell.angle_beta   90.00
_cell.angle_gamma   90.00
#
_symmetry.space_group_name_H-M   'P 1'
#
loop_
_entity.id
_entity.type
_entity.pdbx_description
1 polymer ?
#
loop_
_entity_poly.entity_id
_entity_poly.type
_entity_poly.pdbx_seq_one_letter_code
_entity_poly.pdbx_strand_id
1 'polypeptide(L)'
;MMEALGKLAFEQLQEGNLIFYESDLTECGIDMRAASVYSGVFTQVFKEWSALVFILLSSAEDLDVFDLKKYSASEEALLRLLPVVKASRKALLSGCDLSERSCAALSSVLSSPSCSLRDLDLTNNDLKDSGVKLLSAGLESPHCELETLRLTGCKLSKRSCAALSSVLSSQSSSLRDLDLSNNDLKDSGVKLLSAGLESPHCELKTLRLTGCKLSKRSCAALSSVLSSPSCSLRDLDLSDNDLQDSGVKLLSAGLESPHCELKTLSLSGCLVTKGGCGSLASALRSNPSHLRELDLSYNHPGASGEKLLSAGLEDPLWRLDTLRLQHGGEQRIRAGVRKYSCGLTPDSNTVSRDLRLRRPLPVLGETTSCPGETTSCPGGDHFLSGGDHFLSWGRPLPVLGETTSCPGGDHFLSWGDHFLSWGDHFLSWGDHFLCWGRPLPVLGETTSCAGGDHFLCWGYMLVF
;
A
#
# COMPACT_ATOMS: atom_id res chain seq x y z
N MET A 1 -5.26 23.67 -25.39
CA MET A 1 -4.17 23.34 -26.34
C MET A 1 -3.78 21.86 -26.26
N MET A 2 -3.37 21.33 -25.11
CA MET A 2 -3.12 19.88 -24.92
C MET A 2 -4.35 19.01 -25.28
N GLU A 3 -5.54 19.42 -24.85
CA GLU A 3 -6.81 18.76 -25.20
C GLU A 3 -7.10 18.79 -26.71
N ALA A 4 -6.84 19.93 -27.36
CA ALA A 4 -7.02 20.09 -28.80
C ALA A 4 -6.00 19.25 -29.60
N LEU A 5 -4.74 19.18 -29.16
CA LEU A 5 -3.71 18.32 -29.74
C LEU A 5 -4.05 16.83 -29.55
N GLY A 6 -4.53 16.46 -28.37
CA GLY A 6 -5.00 15.09 -28.09
C GLY A 6 -6.20 14.69 -28.94
N LYS A 7 -7.15 15.61 -29.14
CA LYS A 7 -8.32 15.41 -30.00
C LYS A 7 -7.94 15.26 -31.48
N LEU A 8 -7.12 16.18 -32.00
CA LEU A 8 -6.61 16.10 -33.37
C LEU A 8 -5.84 14.80 -33.63
N ALA A 9 -4.99 14.39 -32.67
CA ALA A 9 -4.23 13.15 -32.78
C ALA A 9 -5.14 11.92 -32.82
N PHE A 10 -6.24 11.92 -32.07
CA PHE A 10 -7.21 10.84 -32.08
C PHE A 10 -8.00 10.77 -33.40
N GLU A 11 -8.46 11.91 -33.92
CA GLU A 11 -9.23 12.00 -35.17
C GLU A 11 -8.38 11.53 -36.37
N GLN A 12 -7.13 11.99 -36.46
CA GLN A 12 -6.21 11.59 -37.53
C GLN A 12 -5.81 10.10 -37.42
N LEU A 13 -5.70 9.56 -36.20
CA LEU A 13 -5.43 8.13 -35.99
C LEU A 13 -6.60 7.25 -36.48
N GLN A 14 -7.85 7.70 -36.33
CA GLN A 14 -9.02 6.99 -36.87
C GLN A 14 -9.01 6.93 -38.41
N GLU A 15 -8.40 7.93 -39.06
CA GLU A 15 -8.21 7.99 -40.51
C GLU A 15 -6.94 7.28 -41.00
N GLY A 16 -6.13 6.75 -40.08
CA GLY A 16 -4.86 6.08 -40.39
C GLY A 16 -3.70 7.03 -40.70
N ASN A 17 -3.87 8.32 -40.43
CA ASN A 17 -2.86 9.36 -40.64
C ASN A 17 -1.98 9.50 -39.39
N LEU A 18 -0.69 9.25 -39.55
CA LEU A 18 0.31 9.29 -38.47
C LEU A 18 1.10 10.61 -38.41
N ILE A 19 0.84 11.51 -39.36
CA ILE A 19 1.56 12.78 -39.51
C ILE A 19 0.52 13.89 -39.57
N PHE A 20 0.69 14.91 -38.73
CA PHE A 20 -0.13 16.13 -38.76
C PHE A 20 0.58 17.17 -39.60
N TYR A 21 -0.16 17.80 -40.50
CA TYR A 21 0.27 18.95 -41.26
C TYR A 21 -0.12 20.24 -40.54
N GLU A 22 0.48 21.35 -40.95
CA GLU A 22 0.14 22.68 -40.43
C GLU A 22 -1.36 22.98 -40.60
N SER A 23 -1.95 22.55 -41.71
CA SER A 23 -3.39 22.65 -41.99
C SER A 23 -4.23 22.05 -40.87
N ASP A 24 -3.87 20.87 -40.40
CA ASP A 24 -4.65 20.09 -39.43
C ASP A 24 -4.60 20.75 -38.04
N LEU A 25 -3.45 21.30 -37.69
CA LEU A 25 -3.27 22.10 -36.48
C LEU A 25 -4.08 23.40 -36.54
N THR A 26 -4.04 24.10 -37.68
CA THR A 26 -4.80 25.35 -37.85
C THR A 26 -6.31 25.13 -37.85
N GLU A 27 -6.80 24.02 -38.40
CA GLU A 27 -8.22 23.66 -38.41
C GLU A 27 -8.76 23.37 -37.00
N CYS A 28 -7.90 22.83 -36.13
CA CYS A 28 -8.19 22.65 -34.71
C CYS A 28 -7.91 23.90 -33.84
N GLY A 29 -7.63 25.05 -34.46
CA GLY A 29 -7.36 26.31 -33.76
C GLY A 29 -6.04 26.32 -32.98
N ILE A 30 -5.08 25.48 -33.34
CA ILE A 30 -3.76 25.38 -32.71
C ILE A 30 -2.74 26.12 -33.56
N ASP A 31 -2.10 27.14 -32.98
CA ASP A 31 -0.95 27.80 -33.61
C ASP A 31 0.25 26.84 -33.69
N MET A 32 0.80 26.67 -34.89
CA MET A 32 1.94 25.77 -35.15
C MET A 32 3.20 26.20 -34.39
N ARG A 33 3.39 27.51 -34.16
CA ARG A 33 4.51 27.99 -33.33
C ARG A 33 4.34 27.61 -31.86
N ALA A 34 3.12 27.62 -31.34
CA ALA A 34 2.85 27.14 -30.00
C ALA A 34 3.00 25.60 -29.91
N ALA A 35 2.44 24.83 -30.85
CA ALA A 35 2.55 23.37 -30.87
C ALA A 35 4.00 22.87 -30.99
N SER A 36 4.82 23.53 -31.82
CA SER A 36 6.25 23.22 -31.96
C SER A 36 7.05 23.49 -30.69
N VAL A 37 6.69 24.52 -29.92
CA VAL A 37 7.28 24.76 -28.59
C VAL A 37 6.94 23.60 -27.65
N TYR A 38 5.69 23.13 -27.60
CA TYR A 38 5.35 21.98 -26.76
C TYR A 38 6.07 20.69 -27.21
N SER A 39 6.14 20.41 -28.51
CA SER A 39 6.91 19.27 -29.05
C SER A 39 8.41 19.36 -28.72
N GLY A 40 8.99 20.56 -28.80
CA GLY A 40 10.36 20.83 -28.37
C GLY A 40 10.57 20.61 -26.87
N VAL A 41 9.62 21.05 -26.03
CA VAL A 41 9.64 20.85 -24.58
C VAL A 41 9.55 19.36 -24.25
N PHE A 42 8.67 18.59 -24.88
CA PHE A 42 8.58 17.13 -24.67
C PHE A 42 9.88 16.42 -25.06
N THR A 43 10.45 16.76 -26.22
CA THR A 43 11.72 16.19 -26.68
C THR A 43 12.84 16.47 -25.69
N GLN A 44 12.88 17.67 -25.11
CA GLN A 44 13.85 18.04 -24.10
C GLN A 44 13.64 17.25 -22.80
N VAL A 45 12.40 17.11 -22.34
CA VAL A 45 12.06 16.32 -21.15
C VAL A 45 12.43 14.84 -21.33
N PHE A 46 12.16 14.22 -22.49
CA PHE A 46 12.56 12.83 -22.75
C PHE A 46 14.08 12.65 -22.78
N LYS A 47 14.83 13.62 -23.32
CA LYS A 47 16.29 13.65 -23.25
C LYS A 47 16.77 13.75 -21.81
N GLU A 48 16.13 14.57 -20.97
CA GLU A 48 16.48 14.72 -19.55
C GLU A 48 16.30 13.42 -18.77
N TRP A 49 15.16 12.74 -18.90
CA TRP A 49 14.92 11.47 -18.21
C TRP A 49 15.83 10.34 -18.72
N SER A 50 16.06 10.28 -20.03
CA SER A 50 16.97 9.28 -20.61
C SER A 50 18.42 9.54 -20.18
N ALA A 51 18.84 10.80 -20.12
CA ALA A 51 20.14 11.19 -19.59
C ALA A 51 20.26 10.87 -18.10
N LEU A 52 19.21 11.11 -17.31
CA LEU A 52 19.18 10.74 -15.90
C LEU A 52 19.32 9.23 -15.72
N VAL A 53 18.54 8.41 -16.44
CA VAL A 53 18.66 6.95 -16.42
C VAL A 53 20.07 6.51 -16.80
N PHE A 54 20.63 7.08 -17.88
CA PHE A 54 21.99 6.77 -18.31
C PHE A 54 23.03 7.12 -17.24
N ILE A 55 22.94 8.31 -16.65
CA ILE A 55 23.83 8.75 -15.56
C ILE A 55 23.72 7.78 -14.39
N LEU A 56 22.50 7.47 -13.93
CA LEU A 56 22.28 6.58 -12.80
C LEU A 56 22.87 5.19 -13.05
N LEU A 57 22.58 4.59 -14.20
CA LEU A 57 23.09 3.27 -14.58
C LEU A 57 24.60 3.26 -14.87
N SER A 58 25.19 4.39 -15.25
CA SER A 58 26.64 4.50 -15.53
C SER A 58 27.44 4.92 -14.30
N SER A 59 26.80 5.46 -13.26
CA SER A 59 27.46 6.19 -12.17
C SER A 59 28.04 5.32 -11.06
N ALA A 60 27.66 4.05 -10.93
CA ALA A 60 28.28 3.22 -9.89
C ALA A 60 28.15 1.71 -10.12
N GLU A 61 29.26 1.07 -9.82
CA GLU A 61 29.45 -0.29 -9.29
C GLU A 61 28.61 -0.54 -8.02
N ASP A 62 27.29 -0.41 -8.08
CA ASP A 62 26.25 -0.92 -7.16
C ASP A 62 25.14 0.14 -6.98
N LEU A 63 24.12 0.09 -7.85
CA LEU A 63 22.81 0.69 -7.56
C LEU A 63 22.14 -0.10 -6.42
N ASP A 64 22.70 -0.05 -5.22
CA ASP A 64 22.23 -0.86 -4.09
C ASP A 64 20.82 -0.40 -3.66
N VAL A 65 20.60 0.92 -3.56
CA VAL A 65 19.32 1.49 -3.11
C VAL A 65 18.83 2.60 -4.04
N PHE A 66 17.72 2.32 -4.73
CA PHE A 66 16.92 3.31 -5.44
C PHE A 66 15.82 3.86 -4.55
N ASP A 67 15.78 5.18 -4.39
CA ASP A 67 14.76 5.91 -3.64
C ASP A 67 14.04 6.88 -4.56
N LEU A 68 12.78 6.57 -4.87
CA LEU A 68 12.00 7.34 -5.84
C LEU A 68 11.77 8.79 -5.36
N LYS A 69 11.68 9.02 -4.04
CA LYS A 69 11.45 10.35 -3.47
C LYS A 69 12.63 11.30 -3.69
N LYS A 70 13.83 10.80 -3.96
CA LYS A 70 14.99 11.63 -4.31
C LYS A 70 14.84 12.30 -5.69
N TYR A 71 13.95 11.78 -6.54
CA TYR A 71 13.71 12.30 -7.88
C TYR A 71 12.32 12.94 -7.98
N SER A 72 11.28 12.14 -7.73
CA SER A 72 9.88 12.58 -7.74
C SER A 72 9.02 11.47 -7.18
N ALA A 73 8.20 11.77 -6.16
CA ALA A 73 7.27 10.83 -5.56
C ALA A 73 5.99 10.69 -6.42
N SER A 74 6.12 10.17 -7.64
CA SER A 74 4.99 9.98 -8.55
C SER A 74 5.08 8.72 -9.40
N GLU A 75 3.93 8.22 -9.85
CA GLU A 75 3.83 7.07 -10.75
C GLU A 75 4.56 7.31 -12.07
N GLU A 76 4.48 8.51 -12.66
CA GLU A 76 5.16 8.84 -13.93
C GLU A 76 6.68 8.75 -13.80
N ALA A 77 7.22 9.20 -12.66
CA ALA A 77 8.65 9.12 -12.39
C ALA A 77 9.09 7.66 -12.23
N LEU A 78 8.30 6.84 -11.51
CA LEU A 78 8.55 5.40 -11.42
C LEU A 78 8.61 4.77 -12.81
N LEU A 79 7.60 5.02 -13.65
CA LEU A 79 7.50 4.42 -14.98
C LEU A 79 8.69 4.80 -15.88
N ARG A 80 9.21 6.04 -15.76
CA ARG A 80 10.42 6.47 -16.49
C ARG A 80 11.72 5.89 -15.92
N LEU A 81 11.74 5.57 -14.63
CA LEU A 81 12.91 5.06 -13.90
C LEU A 81 12.90 3.54 -13.68
N LEU A 82 11.96 2.79 -14.27
CA LEU A 82 11.93 1.32 -14.21
C LEU A 82 13.25 0.64 -14.57
N PRO A 83 14.05 1.12 -15.57
CA PRO A 83 15.35 0.53 -15.84
C PRO A 83 16.30 0.61 -14.64
N VAL A 84 16.22 1.70 -13.88
CA VAL A 84 17.02 1.89 -12.65
C VAL A 84 16.51 0.99 -11.54
N VAL A 85 15.18 0.89 -11.36
CA VAL A 85 14.56 -0.04 -10.39
C VAL A 85 15.00 -1.48 -10.66
N LYS A 86 14.96 -1.89 -11.93
CA LYS A 86 15.36 -3.23 -12.36
C LYS A 86 16.82 -3.55 -12.06
N ALA A 87 17.71 -2.58 -12.25
CA ALA A 87 19.14 -2.72 -11.96
C ALA A 87 19.45 -2.59 -10.46
N SER A 88 18.51 -2.13 -9.64
CA SER A 88 18.75 -1.85 -8.23
C SER A 88 18.50 -3.07 -7.34
N ARG A 89 19.29 -3.20 -6.28
CA ARG A 89 19.07 -4.28 -5.28
C ARG A 89 17.90 -3.98 -4.35
N LYS A 90 17.64 -2.72 -4.05
CA LYS A 90 16.54 -2.24 -3.20
C LYS A 90 15.82 -1.07 -3.83
N ALA A 91 14.49 -1.08 -3.77
CA ALA A 91 13.63 0.01 -4.24
C ALA A 91 12.72 0.52 -3.12
N LEU A 92 12.88 1.79 -2.77
CA LEU A 92 12.07 2.52 -1.81
C LEU A 92 11.02 3.35 -2.55
N LEU A 93 9.80 2.83 -2.58
CA LEU A 93 8.67 3.40 -3.32
C LEU A 93 7.50 3.77 -2.40
N SER A 94 7.77 3.94 -1.10
CA SER A 94 6.72 4.17 -0.11
C SER A 94 6.06 5.53 -0.29
N GLY A 95 4.73 5.61 -0.26
CA GLY A 95 3.97 6.87 -0.36
C GLY A 95 4.39 7.72 -1.56
N CYS A 96 4.34 7.14 -2.76
CA CYS A 96 4.70 7.77 -4.03
C CYS A 96 3.52 7.81 -5.01
N ASP A 97 2.30 7.79 -4.48
CA ASP A 97 1.03 7.80 -5.23
C ASP A 97 0.94 6.71 -6.33
N LEU A 98 1.48 5.54 -6.03
CA LEU A 98 1.48 4.41 -6.97
C LEU A 98 0.12 3.72 -7.03
N SER A 99 -0.25 3.27 -8.23
CA SER A 99 -1.50 2.57 -8.50
C SER A 99 -1.29 1.12 -8.98
N GLU A 100 -2.37 0.46 -9.38
CA GLU A 100 -2.30 -0.86 -10.03
C GLU A 100 -1.49 -0.85 -11.34
N ARG A 101 -1.38 0.29 -12.04
CA ARG A 101 -0.53 0.46 -13.22
C ARG A 101 0.94 0.31 -12.88
N SER A 102 1.37 0.93 -11.77
CA SER A 102 2.71 0.74 -11.22
C SER A 102 2.99 -0.72 -10.89
N CYS A 103 2.02 -1.43 -10.30
CA CYS A 103 2.18 -2.86 -10.00
C CYS A 103 2.35 -3.71 -11.26
N ALA A 104 1.62 -3.42 -12.34
CA ALA A 104 1.81 -4.12 -13.61
C ALA A 104 3.23 -3.92 -14.15
N ALA A 105 3.73 -2.69 -14.13
CA ALA A 105 5.09 -2.37 -14.57
C ALA A 105 6.17 -3.03 -13.71
N LEU A 106 6.01 -3.00 -12.38
CA LEU A 106 6.90 -3.68 -11.44
C LEU A 106 6.84 -5.20 -11.61
N SER A 107 5.68 -5.77 -11.92
CA SER A 107 5.52 -7.18 -12.24
C SER A 107 6.37 -7.58 -13.47
N SER A 108 6.39 -6.75 -14.51
CA SER A 108 7.29 -6.94 -15.66
C SER A 108 8.77 -6.83 -15.30
N VAL A 109 9.13 -5.92 -14.38
CA VAL A 109 10.49 -5.82 -13.85
C VAL A 109 10.89 -7.09 -13.10
N LEU A 110 10.08 -7.53 -12.14
CA LEU A 110 10.33 -8.73 -11.33
C LEU A 110 10.39 -10.01 -12.17
N SER A 111 9.65 -10.06 -13.27
CA SER A 111 9.66 -11.21 -14.19
C SER A 111 10.93 -11.28 -15.04
N SER A 112 11.75 -10.23 -15.05
CA SER A 112 12.86 -10.12 -15.99
C SER A 112 14.11 -10.86 -15.50
N PRO A 113 14.82 -11.63 -16.37
CA PRO A 113 16.03 -12.36 -15.99
C PRO A 113 17.20 -11.48 -15.50
N SER A 114 17.18 -10.18 -15.82
CA SER A 114 18.18 -9.22 -15.37
C SER A 114 17.68 -8.28 -14.27
N CYS A 115 16.62 -8.67 -13.56
CA CYS A 115 16.20 -7.99 -12.35
C CYS A 115 17.17 -8.33 -11.21
N SER A 116 17.67 -7.31 -10.52
CA SER A 116 18.56 -7.47 -9.36
C SER A 116 17.85 -7.22 -8.02
N LEU A 117 16.54 -6.94 -8.06
CA LEU A 117 15.77 -6.47 -6.92
C LEU A 117 15.57 -7.58 -5.88
N ARG A 118 16.05 -7.33 -4.65
CA ARG A 118 15.91 -8.18 -3.47
C ARG A 118 14.99 -7.59 -2.41
N ASP A 119 14.85 -6.26 -2.34
CA ASP A 119 14.00 -5.56 -1.37
C ASP A 119 13.10 -4.51 -2.05
N LEU A 120 11.79 -4.67 -1.95
CA LEU A 120 10.78 -3.77 -2.52
C LEU A 120 9.86 -3.23 -1.41
N ASP A 121 9.92 -1.91 -1.21
CA ASP A 121 9.02 -1.21 -0.29
C ASP A 121 7.96 -0.41 -1.04
N LEU A 122 6.71 -0.88 -0.97
CA LEU A 122 5.53 -0.28 -1.58
C LEU A 122 4.56 0.33 -0.54
N THR A 123 5.02 0.50 0.70
CA THR A 123 4.22 0.98 1.84
C THR A 123 3.45 2.27 1.52
N ASN A 124 2.22 2.38 2.01
CA ASN A 124 1.36 3.56 1.90
C ASN A 124 1.07 4.02 0.45
N ASN A 125 0.88 3.08 -0.48
CA ASN A 125 0.35 3.34 -1.82
C ASN A 125 -1.04 2.69 -2.00
N ASP A 126 -1.96 3.31 -2.74
CA ASP A 126 -3.33 2.80 -2.94
C ASP A 126 -3.41 1.70 -4.00
N LEU A 127 -2.69 0.59 -3.76
CA LEU A 127 -2.53 -0.51 -4.72
C LEU A 127 -3.80 -1.36 -4.85
N LYS A 128 -4.56 -1.49 -3.76
CA LYS A 128 -5.76 -2.34 -3.66
C LYS A 128 -5.44 -3.81 -3.99
N ASP A 129 -6.48 -4.64 -4.01
CA ASP A 129 -6.32 -6.07 -4.34
C ASP A 129 -5.91 -6.31 -5.80
N SER A 130 -6.27 -5.42 -6.72
CA SER A 130 -5.91 -5.52 -8.14
C SER A 130 -4.41 -5.33 -8.36
N GLY A 131 -3.80 -4.35 -7.70
CA GLY A 131 -2.35 -4.13 -7.75
C GLY A 131 -1.56 -5.35 -7.25
N VAL A 132 -1.94 -5.95 -6.12
CA VAL A 132 -1.26 -7.17 -5.61
C VAL A 132 -1.47 -8.36 -6.53
N LYS A 133 -2.65 -8.52 -7.14
CA LYS A 133 -2.90 -9.56 -8.13
C LYS A 133 -2.02 -9.41 -9.38
N LEU A 134 -1.74 -8.19 -9.82
CA LEU A 134 -0.84 -7.94 -10.95
C LEU A 134 0.62 -8.21 -10.55
N LEU A 135 1.02 -7.77 -9.36
CA LEU A 135 2.35 -7.99 -8.82
C LEU A 135 2.66 -9.48 -8.60
N SER A 136 1.66 -10.28 -8.18
CA SER A 136 1.84 -11.70 -7.91
C SER A 136 2.31 -12.49 -9.15
N ALA A 137 1.88 -12.10 -10.35
CA ALA A 137 2.35 -12.73 -11.59
C ALA A 137 3.87 -12.61 -11.77
N GLY A 138 4.45 -11.47 -11.38
CA GLY A 138 5.90 -11.26 -11.43
C GLY A 138 6.62 -11.95 -10.28
N LEU A 139 6.01 -12.00 -9.09
CA LEU A 139 6.55 -12.73 -7.93
C LEU A 139 6.58 -14.26 -8.14
N GLU A 140 5.69 -14.80 -8.98
CA GLU A 140 5.64 -16.22 -9.34
C GLU A 140 6.63 -16.58 -10.46
N SER A 141 7.27 -15.60 -11.10
CA SER A 141 8.25 -15.85 -12.15
C SER A 141 9.46 -16.62 -11.61
N PRO A 142 10.00 -17.62 -12.34
CA PRO A 142 11.24 -18.31 -11.96
C PRO A 142 12.48 -17.40 -11.98
N HIS A 143 12.35 -16.20 -12.54
CA HIS A 143 13.41 -15.19 -12.55
C HIS A 143 13.33 -14.20 -11.37
N CYS A 144 12.28 -14.29 -10.55
CA CYS A 144 12.10 -13.36 -9.45
C CYS A 144 12.92 -13.80 -8.23
N GLU A 145 13.87 -12.96 -7.85
CA GLU A 145 14.74 -13.19 -6.70
C GLU A 145 14.38 -12.30 -5.50
N LEU A 146 13.18 -11.72 -5.48
CA LEU A 146 12.75 -10.79 -4.44
C LEU A 146 12.62 -11.50 -3.09
N GLU A 147 13.37 -11.02 -2.10
CA GLU A 147 13.43 -11.60 -0.75
C GLU A 147 12.54 -10.85 0.24
N THR A 148 12.42 -9.53 0.08
CA THR A 148 11.64 -8.66 0.98
C THR A 148 10.57 -7.89 0.21
N LEU A 149 9.33 -7.97 0.69
CA LEU A 149 8.20 -7.21 0.16
C LEU A 149 7.44 -6.53 1.30
N ARG A 150 7.34 -5.19 1.24
CA ARG A 150 6.54 -4.40 2.19
C ARG A 150 5.32 -3.80 1.48
N LEU A 151 4.13 -4.13 1.97
CA LEU A 151 2.83 -3.70 1.46
C LEU A 151 1.98 -3.07 2.58
N THR A 152 2.64 -2.43 3.54
CA THR A 152 1.98 -1.83 4.70
C THR A 152 1.04 -0.72 4.26
N GLY A 153 -0.22 -0.73 4.72
CA GLY A 153 -1.17 0.35 4.43
C GLY A 153 -1.57 0.50 2.96
N CYS A 154 -1.57 -0.59 2.17
CA CYS A 154 -1.86 -0.57 0.74
C CYS A 154 -3.34 -0.80 0.36
N LYS A 155 -4.27 -0.67 1.32
CA LYS A 155 -5.72 -0.97 1.20
C LYS A 155 -6.00 -2.40 0.74
N LEU A 156 -5.24 -3.36 1.26
CA LEU A 156 -5.40 -4.77 0.91
C LEU A 156 -6.53 -5.44 1.70
N SER A 157 -7.14 -6.46 1.10
CA SER A 157 -8.15 -7.31 1.74
C SER A 157 -7.77 -8.79 1.66
N LYS A 158 -8.69 -9.67 2.06
CA LYS A 158 -8.57 -11.13 1.88
C LYS A 158 -8.27 -11.58 0.45
N ARG A 159 -8.59 -10.78 -0.58
CA ARG A 159 -8.30 -11.16 -1.98
C ARG A 159 -6.80 -11.07 -2.28
N SER A 160 -6.12 -10.06 -1.77
CA SER A 160 -4.65 -9.98 -1.81
C SER A 160 -3.99 -11.16 -1.10
N CYS A 161 -4.56 -11.61 0.02
CA CYS A 161 -4.09 -12.80 0.74
C CYS A 161 -4.16 -14.08 -0.13
N ALA A 162 -5.19 -14.24 -0.97
CA ALA A 162 -5.26 -15.38 -1.88
C ALA A 162 -4.15 -15.34 -2.94
N ALA A 163 -3.88 -14.17 -3.53
CA ALA A 163 -2.81 -13.99 -4.50
C ALA A 163 -1.43 -14.26 -3.87
N LEU A 164 -1.17 -13.70 -2.69
CA LEU A 164 0.08 -13.92 -1.97
C LEU A 164 0.23 -15.36 -1.47
N SER A 165 -0.87 -16.04 -1.12
CA SER A 165 -0.83 -17.47 -0.79
C SER A 165 -0.36 -18.31 -1.99
N SER A 166 -0.76 -17.95 -3.22
CA SER A 166 -0.27 -18.59 -4.44
C SER A 166 1.23 -18.37 -4.61
N VAL A 167 1.70 -17.12 -4.45
CA VAL A 167 3.13 -16.77 -4.47
C VAL A 167 3.93 -17.60 -3.46
N LEU A 168 3.49 -17.66 -2.20
CA LEU A 168 4.17 -18.39 -1.12
C LEU A 168 4.18 -19.91 -1.34
N SER A 169 3.23 -20.42 -2.12
CA SER A 169 3.15 -21.85 -2.46
C SER A 169 4.02 -22.22 -3.65
N SER A 170 4.49 -21.24 -4.42
CA SER A 170 5.22 -21.45 -5.66
C SER A 170 6.65 -21.93 -5.40
N GLN A 171 7.12 -22.88 -6.22
CA GLN A 171 8.50 -23.37 -6.19
C GLN A 171 9.54 -22.31 -6.57
N SER A 172 9.12 -21.26 -7.29
CA SER A 172 9.96 -20.14 -7.69
C SER A 172 10.07 -19.04 -6.64
N SER A 173 9.31 -19.12 -5.55
CA SER A 173 9.27 -18.03 -4.56
C SER A 173 10.58 -17.94 -3.80
N SER A 174 11.22 -16.76 -3.87
CA SER A 174 12.40 -16.42 -3.07
C SER A 174 12.06 -15.61 -1.81
N LEU A 175 10.77 -15.38 -1.54
CA LEU A 175 10.34 -14.44 -0.52
C LEU A 175 10.64 -14.94 0.90
N ARG A 176 11.39 -14.14 1.66
CA ARG A 176 11.80 -14.42 3.04
C ARG A 176 11.13 -13.49 4.05
N ASP A 177 10.85 -12.25 3.67
CA ASP A 177 10.25 -11.25 4.55
C ASP A 177 9.03 -10.58 3.89
N LEU A 178 7.87 -10.71 4.55
CA LEU A 178 6.62 -10.15 4.08
C LEU A 178 5.98 -9.28 5.17
N ASP A 179 5.72 -8.02 4.83
CA ASP A 179 5.00 -7.09 5.69
C ASP A 179 3.66 -6.68 5.06
N LEU A 180 2.55 -7.07 5.72
CA LEU A 180 1.19 -6.76 5.32
C LEU A 180 0.46 -5.88 6.34
N SER A 181 1.21 -5.25 7.25
CA SER A 181 0.65 -4.49 8.36
C SER A 181 -0.30 -3.38 7.90
N ASN A 182 -1.22 -2.97 8.78
CA ASN A 182 -2.18 -1.89 8.56
C ASN A 182 -3.07 -2.08 7.31
N ASN A 183 -3.43 -3.32 6.98
CA ASN A 183 -4.40 -3.67 5.95
C ASN A 183 -5.62 -4.40 6.53
N ASP A 184 -6.81 -4.24 5.94
CA ASP A 184 -8.05 -4.85 6.46
C ASP A 184 -8.22 -6.32 6.00
N LEU A 185 -7.26 -7.16 6.36
CA LEU A 185 -7.20 -8.56 5.94
C LEU A 185 -8.27 -9.42 6.62
N LYS A 186 -8.53 -9.15 7.91
CA LYS A 186 -9.42 -9.91 8.80
C LYS A 186 -9.02 -11.38 8.90
N ASP A 187 -9.77 -12.15 9.69
CA ASP A 187 -9.53 -13.59 9.86
C ASP A 187 -9.57 -14.39 8.55
N SER A 188 -10.39 -13.95 7.59
CA SER A 188 -10.46 -14.61 6.29
C SER A 188 -9.19 -14.46 5.46
N GLY A 189 -8.47 -13.35 5.60
CA GLY A 189 -7.20 -13.14 4.90
C GLY A 189 -6.12 -14.08 5.44
N VAL A 190 -5.97 -14.15 6.78
CA VAL A 190 -5.01 -15.06 7.42
C VAL A 190 -5.32 -16.53 7.13
N LYS A 191 -6.61 -16.91 7.09
CA LYS A 191 -7.01 -18.26 6.69
C LYS A 191 -6.61 -18.61 5.25
N LEU A 192 -6.56 -17.63 4.34
CA LEU A 192 -6.10 -17.86 2.97
C LEU A 192 -4.57 -17.94 2.93
N LEU A 193 -3.87 -17.02 3.61
CA LEU A 193 -2.40 -17.04 3.70
C LEU A 193 -1.87 -18.32 4.34
N SER A 194 -2.57 -18.91 5.32
CA SER A 194 -2.12 -20.12 6.00
C SER A 194 -1.92 -21.29 5.05
N ALA A 195 -2.73 -21.41 3.98
CA ALA A 195 -2.55 -22.45 2.98
C ALA A 195 -1.19 -22.32 2.26
N GLY A 196 -0.75 -21.10 1.96
CA GLY A 196 0.56 -20.84 1.37
C GLY A 196 1.70 -21.04 2.34
N LEU A 197 1.54 -20.62 3.59
CA LEU A 197 2.55 -20.81 4.64
C LEU A 197 2.75 -22.28 5.03
N GLU A 198 1.74 -23.13 4.85
CA GLU A 198 1.81 -24.59 5.07
C GLU A 198 2.43 -25.33 3.88
N SER A 199 2.69 -24.66 2.75
CA SER A 199 3.33 -25.29 1.58
C SER A 199 4.77 -25.71 1.90
N PRO A 200 5.24 -26.89 1.45
CA PRO A 200 6.64 -27.30 1.57
C PRO A 200 7.60 -26.42 0.75
N HIS A 201 7.07 -25.59 -0.15
CA HIS A 201 7.85 -24.64 -0.96
C HIS A 201 7.96 -23.26 -0.30
N CYS A 202 7.27 -23.02 0.82
CA CYS A 202 7.29 -21.72 1.47
C CYS A 202 8.58 -21.51 2.27
N GLU A 203 9.40 -20.53 1.86
CA GLU A 203 10.66 -20.19 2.53
C GLU A 203 10.57 -18.99 3.49
N LEU A 204 9.37 -18.44 3.68
CA LEU A 204 9.13 -17.22 4.43
C LEU A 204 9.61 -17.33 5.89
N LYS A 205 10.49 -16.42 6.29
CA LYS A 205 11.06 -16.33 7.65
C LYS A 205 10.34 -15.32 8.50
N THR A 206 9.99 -14.17 7.94
CA THR A 206 9.31 -13.11 8.67
C THR A 206 7.96 -12.80 8.08
N LEU A 207 6.95 -12.77 8.95
CA LEU A 207 5.61 -12.31 8.62
C LEU A 207 5.14 -11.25 9.62
N ARG A 208 4.78 -10.07 9.10
CA ARG A 208 4.20 -8.97 9.88
C ARG A 208 2.74 -8.74 9.49
N LEU A 209 1.86 -8.79 10.47
CA LEU A 209 0.41 -8.64 10.34
C LEU A 209 -0.13 -7.64 11.38
N THR A 210 0.66 -6.61 11.68
CA THR A 210 0.33 -5.62 12.71
C THR A 210 -0.91 -4.82 12.28
N GLY A 211 -1.90 -4.70 13.18
CA GLY A 211 -3.10 -3.91 12.90
C GLY A 211 -3.97 -4.41 11.73
N CYS A 212 -4.03 -5.72 11.50
CA CYS A 212 -4.76 -6.34 10.38
C CYS A 212 -6.23 -6.73 10.69
N LYS A 213 -6.78 -6.25 11.81
CA LYS A 213 -8.12 -6.60 12.34
C LYS A 213 -8.30 -8.11 12.58
N LEU A 214 -7.26 -8.73 13.14
CA LEU A 214 -7.26 -10.16 13.45
C LEU A 214 -7.93 -10.45 14.79
N SER A 215 -8.53 -11.64 14.91
CA SER A 215 -9.11 -12.17 16.14
C SER A 215 -8.51 -13.53 16.49
N LYS A 216 -9.02 -14.18 17.55
CA LYS A 216 -8.69 -15.57 17.92
C LYS A 216 -8.83 -16.59 16.77
N ARG A 217 -9.65 -16.30 15.75
CA ARG A 217 -9.78 -17.21 14.59
C ARG A 217 -8.51 -17.22 13.73
N SER A 218 -7.84 -16.07 13.58
CA SER A 218 -6.53 -15.98 12.95
C SER A 218 -5.48 -16.76 13.73
N CYS A 219 -5.52 -16.71 15.06
CA CYS A 219 -4.66 -17.51 15.93
C CYS A 219 -4.79 -19.01 15.71
N ALA A 220 -6.00 -19.52 15.46
CA ALA A 220 -6.20 -20.93 15.14
C ALA A 220 -5.52 -21.31 13.81
N ALA A 221 -5.66 -20.47 12.77
CA ALA A 221 -5.01 -20.71 11.48
C ALA A 221 -3.48 -20.65 11.59
N LEU A 222 -2.93 -19.65 12.28
CA LEU A 222 -1.49 -19.54 12.50
C LEU A 222 -0.95 -20.64 13.42
N SER A 223 -1.73 -21.13 14.38
CA SER A 223 -1.34 -22.29 15.18
C SER A 223 -1.20 -23.54 14.32
N SER A 224 -2.06 -23.74 13.31
CA SER A 224 -1.92 -24.83 12.33
C SER A 224 -0.61 -24.70 11.55
N VAL A 225 -0.31 -23.49 11.06
CA VAL A 225 0.94 -23.17 10.37
C VAL A 225 2.15 -23.50 11.25
N LEU A 226 2.21 -22.98 12.48
CA LEU A 226 3.33 -23.19 13.40
C LEU A 226 3.53 -24.66 13.78
N SER A 227 2.47 -25.47 13.75
CA SER A 227 2.53 -26.91 14.00
C SER A 227 2.96 -27.72 12.79
N SER A 228 2.95 -27.14 11.58
CA SER A 228 3.27 -27.84 10.35
C SER A 228 4.77 -28.12 10.22
N PRO A 229 5.17 -29.34 9.78
CA PRO A 229 6.59 -29.66 9.55
C PRO A 229 7.23 -28.87 8.40
N SER A 230 6.42 -28.27 7.51
CA SER A 230 6.88 -27.39 6.43
C SER A 230 7.10 -25.94 6.87
N CYS A 231 6.68 -25.58 8.09
CA CYS A 231 6.75 -24.20 8.55
C CYS A 231 8.19 -23.72 8.63
N SER A 232 8.46 -22.58 7.99
CA SER A 232 9.81 -22.03 7.89
C SER A 232 9.97 -20.70 8.63
N LEU A 233 8.87 -20.19 9.22
CA LEU A 233 8.79 -18.93 9.96
C LEU A 233 9.71 -18.92 11.20
N ARG A 234 10.37 -17.79 11.38
CA ARG A 234 11.26 -17.47 12.51
C ARG A 234 10.79 -16.24 13.27
N ASP A 235 10.11 -15.32 12.59
CA ASP A 235 9.70 -14.04 13.16
C ASP A 235 8.23 -13.77 12.79
N LEU A 236 7.40 -13.61 13.82
CA LEU A 236 5.96 -13.37 13.65
C LEU A 236 5.54 -12.16 14.47
N ASP A 237 5.03 -11.14 13.79
CA ASP A 237 4.48 -9.94 14.43
C ASP A 237 2.96 -9.87 14.22
N LEU A 238 2.21 -9.97 15.32
CA LEU A 238 0.74 -9.88 15.33
C LEU A 238 0.25 -8.67 16.11
N SER A 239 1.11 -7.67 16.32
CA SER A 239 0.83 -6.54 17.20
C SER A 239 -0.45 -5.79 16.82
N ASP A 240 -1.04 -5.13 17.81
CA ASP A 240 -2.21 -4.27 17.69
C ASP A 240 -3.48 -4.94 17.14
N ASN A 241 -3.56 -6.27 17.16
CA ASN A 241 -4.76 -7.05 16.86
C ASN A 241 -5.50 -7.48 18.13
N ASP A 242 -6.84 -7.53 18.10
CA ASP A 242 -7.66 -7.84 19.29
C ASP A 242 -7.77 -9.37 19.54
N LEU A 243 -6.62 -10.02 19.74
CA LEU A 243 -6.49 -11.48 19.87
C LEU A 243 -7.03 -12.02 21.21
N GLN A 244 -6.77 -11.27 22.30
CA GLN A 244 -7.12 -11.62 23.68
C GLN A 244 -6.49 -12.94 24.16
N ASP A 245 -6.70 -13.27 25.43
CA ASP A 245 -6.21 -14.53 26.03
C ASP A 245 -6.64 -15.78 25.25
N SER A 246 -7.85 -15.77 24.68
CA SER A 246 -8.35 -16.91 23.90
C SER A 246 -7.59 -17.14 22.60
N GLY A 247 -7.15 -16.07 21.92
CA GLY A 247 -6.29 -16.18 20.74
C GLY A 247 -4.88 -16.62 21.12
N VAL A 248 -4.33 -16.04 22.19
CA VAL A 248 -3.00 -16.43 22.72
C VAL A 248 -2.97 -17.90 23.12
N LYS A 249 -4.03 -18.42 23.74
CA LYS A 249 -4.15 -19.84 24.08
C LYS A 249 -4.09 -20.74 22.84
N LEU A 250 -4.73 -20.34 21.73
CA LEU A 250 -4.67 -21.09 20.47
C LEU A 250 -3.27 -21.04 19.86
N LEU A 251 -2.63 -19.88 19.81
CA LEU A 251 -1.24 -19.76 19.33
C LEU A 251 -0.27 -20.57 20.19
N SER A 252 -0.47 -20.60 21.51
CA SER A 252 0.36 -21.35 22.45
C SER A 252 0.39 -22.85 22.11
N ALA A 253 -0.74 -23.43 21.65
CA ALA A 253 -0.77 -24.81 21.20
C ALA A 253 0.11 -25.07 19.96
N GLY A 254 0.25 -24.08 19.07
CA GLY A 254 1.19 -24.13 17.94
C GLY A 254 2.65 -24.04 18.38
N LEU A 255 2.94 -23.17 19.36
CA LEU A 255 4.28 -23.03 19.94
C LEU A 255 4.74 -24.27 20.72
N GLU A 256 3.80 -25.07 21.23
CA GLU A 256 4.08 -26.36 21.89
C GLU A 256 4.50 -27.47 20.90
N SER A 257 4.28 -27.27 19.60
CA SER A 257 4.64 -28.27 18.58
C SER A 257 6.15 -28.45 18.50
N PRO A 258 6.66 -29.70 18.38
CA PRO A 258 8.08 -29.96 18.17
C PRO A 258 8.57 -29.48 16.79
N HIS A 259 7.66 -29.16 15.88
CA HIS A 259 7.96 -28.57 14.57
C HIS A 259 8.06 -27.04 14.61
N CYS A 260 7.68 -26.42 15.73
CA CYS A 260 7.70 -24.97 15.83
C CYS A 260 9.12 -24.44 16.03
N GLU A 261 9.58 -23.69 15.04
CA GLU A 261 10.95 -23.19 14.92
C GLU A 261 11.02 -21.65 15.09
N LEU A 262 9.92 -21.06 15.57
CA LEU A 262 9.75 -19.62 15.77
C LEU A 262 10.71 -19.10 16.85
N LYS A 263 11.40 -18.00 16.56
CA LYS A 263 12.36 -17.33 17.44
C LYS A 263 11.81 -16.06 18.04
N THR A 264 11.05 -15.29 17.26
CA THR A 264 10.52 -14.00 17.69
C THR A 264 9.00 -14.01 17.55
N LEU A 265 8.31 -13.64 18.62
CA LEU A 265 6.88 -13.44 18.63
C LEU A 265 6.55 -12.10 19.25
N SER A 266 5.90 -11.22 18.49
CA SER A 266 5.31 -9.99 19.02
C SER A 266 3.79 -10.11 19.10
N LEU A 267 3.26 -9.92 20.30
CA LEU A 267 1.84 -9.80 20.62
C LEU A 267 1.58 -8.47 21.33
N SER A 268 2.35 -7.44 20.99
CA SER A 268 2.21 -6.11 21.57
C SER A 268 0.81 -5.55 21.28
N GLY A 269 0.13 -4.97 22.28
CA GLY A 269 -1.18 -4.35 22.06
C GLY A 269 -2.32 -5.34 21.70
N CYS A 270 -2.20 -6.61 22.08
CA CYS A 270 -3.14 -7.69 21.74
C CYS A 270 -4.22 -8.02 22.78
N LEU A 271 -4.45 -7.14 23.77
CA LEU A 271 -5.42 -7.34 24.86
C LEU A 271 -5.11 -8.57 25.74
N VAL A 272 -3.82 -8.88 25.93
CA VAL A 272 -3.36 -10.02 26.72
C VAL A 272 -3.40 -9.70 28.20
N THR A 273 -3.95 -10.63 28.99
CA THR A 273 -3.98 -10.58 30.45
C THR A 273 -3.21 -11.76 31.05
N LYS A 274 -3.26 -11.91 32.38
CA LYS A 274 -2.65 -13.06 33.08
C LYS A 274 -3.05 -14.43 32.51
N GLY A 275 -4.25 -14.57 31.95
CA GLY A 275 -4.72 -15.84 31.36
C GLY A 275 -3.92 -16.22 30.10
N GLY A 276 -3.67 -15.25 29.23
CA GLY A 276 -2.82 -15.41 28.05
C GLY A 276 -1.37 -15.66 28.43
N CYS A 277 -0.84 -14.92 29.42
CA CYS A 277 0.50 -15.16 29.97
C CYS A 277 0.65 -16.58 30.53
N GLY A 278 -0.38 -17.13 31.18
CA GLY A 278 -0.40 -18.52 31.65
C GLY A 278 -0.28 -19.54 30.51
N SER A 279 -0.94 -19.27 29.38
CA SER A 279 -0.86 -20.13 28.19
C SER A 279 0.53 -20.08 27.55
N LEU A 280 1.09 -18.88 27.40
CA LEU A 280 2.45 -18.70 26.88
C LEU A 280 3.50 -19.35 27.79
N ALA A 281 3.38 -19.19 29.11
CA ALA A 281 4.29 -19.81 30.07
C ALA A 281 4.22 -21.34 30.00
N SER A 282 3.05 -21.92 29.71
CA SER A 282 2.92 -23.36 29.45
C SER A 282 3.68 -23.76 28.18
N ALA A 283 3.46 -23.03 27.09
CA ALA A 283 4.11 -23.31 25.82
C ALA A 283 5.64 -23.18 25.90
N LEU A 284 6.16 -22.20 26.62
CA LEU A 284 7.60 -21.99 26.75
C LEU A 284 8.32 -23.03 27.62
N ARG A 285 7.57 -23.79 28.44
CA ARG A 285 8.11 -24.97 29.15
C ARG A 285 8.22 -26.20 28.25
N SER A 286 7.66 -26.17 27.02
CA SER A 286 7.81 -27.28 26.08
C SER A 286 9.30 -27.46 25.74
N ASN A 287 9.70 -28.70 25.49
CA ASN A 287 11.05 -29.03 25.07
C ASN A 287 10.99 -29.89 23.80
N PRO A 288 11.44 -29.37 22.65
CA PRO A 288 12.15 -28.10 22.49
C PRO A 288 11.22 -26.88 22.39
N SER A 289 11.60 -25.78 23.04
CA SER A 289 11.13 -24.44 22.70
C SER A 289 12.23 -23.66 21.98
N HIS A 290 11.89 -23.01 20.87
CA HIS A 290 12.83 -22.26 20.02
C HIS A 290 12.72 -20.74 20.22
N LEU A 291 11.71 -20.27 20.94
CA LEU A 291 11.45 -18.84 21.12
C LEU A 291 12.59 -18.20 21.94
N ARG A 292 13.11 -17.09 21.41
CA ARG A 292 14.18 -16.26 21.98
C ARG A 292 13.68 -14.87 22.37
N GLU A 293 12.72 -14.34 21.63
CA GLU A 293 12.18 -13.02 21.88
C GLU A 293 10.65 -13.05 21.95
N LEU A 294 10.12 -12.50 23.04
CA LEU A 294 8.68 -12.35 23.25
C LEU A 294 8.36 -10.92 23.64
N ASP A 295 7.57 -10.25 22.80
CA ASP A 295 7.08 -8.90 23.06
C ASP A 295 5.60 -8.94 23.45
N LEU A 296 5.30 -8.59 24.71
CA LEU A 296 3.96 -8.40 25.25
C LEU A 296 3.72 -6.94 25.67
N SER A 297 4.51 -6.00 25.17
CA SER A 297 4.34 -4.58 25.47
C SER A 297 2.93 -4.09 25.14
N TYR A 298 2.49 -3.01 25.77
CA TYR A 298 1.17 -2.43 25.54
C TYR A 298 -0.02 -3.39 25.77
N ASN A 299 0.17 -4.46 26.54
CA ASN A 299 -0.90 -5.29 27.09
C ASN A 299 -1.20 -4.95 28.56
N HIS A 300 -1.95 -5.80 29.26
CA HIS A 300 -2.09 -5.73 30.71
C HIS A 300 -2.03 -7.12 31.37
N PRO A 301 -0.86 -7.77 31.41
CA PRO A 301 -0.65 -9.04 32.11
C PRO A 301 -1.05 -9.01 33.59
N GLY A 302 -0.94 -7.83 34.21
CA GLY A 302 -1.03 -7.61 35.65
C GLY A 302 0.18 -8.22 36.39
N ALA A 303 0.34 -7.83 37.66
CA ALA A 303 1.49 -8.26 38.48
C ALA A 303 1.68 -9.78 38.54
N SER A 304 0.59 -10.55 38.52
CA SER A 304 0.67 -12.02 38.49
C SER A 304 1.18 -12.57 37.17
N GLY A 305 0.77 -11.99 36.03
CA GLY A 305 1.21 -12.42 34.71
C GLY A 305 2.67 -12.07 34.46
N GLU A 306 3.08 -10.86 34.86
CA GLU A 306 4.48 -10.43 34.81
C GLU A 306 5.38 -11.30 35.67
N LYS A 307 4.97 -11.57 36.92
CA LYS A 307 5.73 -12.45 37.81
C LYS A 307 5.85 -13.87 37.23
N LEU A 308 4.78 -14.39 36.63
CA LEU A 308 4.79 -15.73 36.03
C LEU A 308 5.81 -15.83 34.88
N LEU A 309 5.80 -14.87 33.95
CA LEU A 309 6.70 -14.89 32.80
C LEU A 309 8.14 -14.56 33.21
N SER A 310 8.33 -13.65 34.17
CA SER A 310 9.66 -13.31 34.68
C SER A 310 10.29 -14.48 35.44
N ALA A 311 9.51 -15.22 36.23
CA ALA A 311 9.99 -16.44 36.89
C ALA A 311 10.37 -17.55 35.88
N GLY A 312 9.73 -17.57 34.70
CA GLY A 312 10.12 -18.47 33.63
C GLY A 312 11.51 -18.19 33.05
N LEU A 313 12.00 -16.95 33.09
CA LEU A 313 13.38 -16.62 32.67
C LEU A 313 14.45 -17.26 33.59
N GLU A 314 14.07 -17.64 34.81
CA GLU A 314 14.94 -18.37 35.74
C GLU A 314 14.89 -19.89 35.52
N ASP A 315 13.94 -20.39 34.72
CA ASP A 315 13.78 -21.81 34.40
C ASP A 315 14.81 -22.23 33.33
N PRO A 316 15.68 -23.22 33.60
CA PRO A 316 16.70 -23.66 32.64
C PRO A 316 16.13 -24.31 31.37
N LEU A 317 14.83 -24.68 31.37
CA LEU A 317 14.15 -25.18 30.17
C LEU A 317 13.77 -24.05 29.23
N TRP A 318 13.59 -22.83 29.73
CA TRP A 318 13.29 -21.67 28.90
C TRP A 318 14.56 -21.23 28.19
N ARG A 319 14.38 -20.87 26.92
CA ARG A 319 15.48 -20.35 26.09
C ARG A 319 15.25 -18.90 25.68
N LEU A 320 14.34 -18.21 26.36
CA LEU A 320 13.95 -16.85 26.04
C LEU A 320 15.04 -15.87 26.50
N ASP A 321 15.62 -15.14 25.55
CA ASP A 321 16.67 -14.15 25.79
C ASP A 321 16.08 -12.77 26.12
N THR A 322 15.01 -12.40 25.42
CA THR A 322 14.37 -11.09 25.54
C THR A 322 12.88 -11.24 25.84
N LEU A 323 12.45 -10.61 26.94
CA LEU A 323 11.05 -10.51 27.32
C LEU A 323 10.69 -9.04 27.54
N ARG A 324 9.73 -8.53 26.75
CA ARG A 324 9.23 -7.15 26.91
C ARG A 324 7.82 -7.17 27.49
N LEU A 325 7.65 -6.55 28.66
CA LEU A 325 6.41 -6.53 29.43
C LEU A 325 5.89 -5.11 29.72
N GLN A 326 6.46 -4.08 29.10
CA GLN A 326 6.08 -2.69 29.38
C GLN A 326 4.59 -2.47 29.11
N HIS A 327 3.77 -2.48 30.15
CA HIS A 327 2.33 -2.42 30.02
C HIS A 327 1.88 -0.96 29.89
N GLY A 328 0.99 -0.70 28.94
CA GLY A 328 0.50 0.65 28.67
C GLY A 328 -0.54 1.15 29.69
N GLY A 329 -0.85 0.39 30.75
CA GLY A 329 -1.90 0.65 31.74
C GLY A 329 -3.17 -0.20 31.53
N GLU A 330 -4.10 -0.19 32.49
CA GLU A 330 -5.33 -1.01 32.47
C GLU A 330 -6.24 -0.74 31.25
N GLN A 331 -6.20 0.48 30.69
CA GLN A 331 -6.96 0.84 29.50
C GLN A 331 -6.63 -0.04 28.28
N ARG A 332 -5.45 -0.68 28.27
CA ARG A 332 -5.01 -1.61 27.22
C ARG A 332 -5.82 -2.90 27.14
N ILE A 333 -6.77 -3.13 28.05
CA ILE A 333 -7.70 -4.29 28.00
C ILE A 333 -8.95 -3.96 27.17
N ARG A 334 -9.21 -2.69 26.85
CA ARG A 334 -10.40 -2.27 26.09
C ARG A 334 -10.18 -2.52 24.60
N ALA A 335 -11.17 -3.03 23.88
CA ALA A 335 -11.05 -3.20 22.43
C ALA A 335 -11.11 -1.87 21.66
N GLY A 336 -10.59 -1.88 20.44
CA GLY A 336 -10.62 -0.73 19.53
C GLY A 336 -9.84 0.49 20.02
N VAL A 337 -10.20 1.69 19.53
CA VAL A 337 -9.49 2.96 19.83
C VAL A 337 -9.42 3.30 21.32
N ARG A 338 -10.31 2.73 22.14
CA ARG A 338 -10.31 2.90 23.60
C ARG A 338 -9.06 2.33 24.27
N LYS A 339 -8.32 1.41 23.62
CA LYS A 339 -7.04 0.90 24.12
C LYS A 339 -5.95 1.95 24.16
N TYR A 340 -6.05 2.97 23.30
CA TYR A 340 -5.10 4.09 23.23
C TYR A 340 -5.59 5.33 23.98
N SER A 341 -6.85 5.35 24.41
CA SER A 341 -7.38 6.50 25.14
C SER A 341 -6.80 6.52 26.54
N CYS A 342 -6.10 7.60 26.89
CA CYS A 342 -5.79 7.92 28.28
C CYS A 342 -6.65 9.11 28.73
N GLY A 343 -7.04 9.12 30.00
CA GLY A 343 -7.62 10.32 30.60
C GLY A 343 -6.50 11.36 30.75
N LEU A 344 -6.54 12.41 29.94
CA LEU A 344 -5.67 13.56 30.15
C LEU A 344 -6.26 14.37 31.30
N THR A 345 -5.51 14.51 32.40
CA THR A 345 -5.82 15.50 33.43
C THR A 345 -4.97 16.72 33.12
N PRO A 346 -5.52 17.75 32.44
CA PRO A 346 -4.77 18.95 32.16
C PRO A 346 -4.41 19.63 33.49
N ASP A 347 -3.14 19.94 33.67
CA ASP A 347 -2.71 20.82 34.75
C ASP A 347 -3.21 22.24 34.45
N SER A 348 -4.13 22.73 35.26
CA SER A 348 -4.75 24.05 35.08
C SER A 348 -3.77 25.21 35.15
N ASN A 349 -2.56 25.00 35.69
CA ASN A 349 -1.52 26.02 35.78
C ASN A 349 -0.64 26.10 34.52
N THR A 350 -0.57 25.03 33.72
CA THR A 350 0.33 24.92 32.56
C THR A 350 -0.41 24.66 31.24
N VAL A 351 -1.68 24.24 31.29
CA VAL A 351 -2.49 24.03 30.09
C VAL A 351 -2.76 25.36 29.39
N SER A 352 -2.54 25.39 28.07
CA SER A 352 -2.86 26.56 27.26
C SER A 352 -4.33 26.93 27.43
N ARG A 353 -4.61 28.20 27.71
CA ARG A 353 -5.98 28.74 27.81
C ARG A 353 -6.70 28.78 26.46
N ASP A 354 -5.97 28.58 25.36
CA ASP A 354 -6.51 28.52 23.99
C ASP A 354 -6.99 27.13 23.57
N LEU A 355 -6.82 26.13 24.44
CA LEU A 355 -7.24 24.75 24.17
C LEU A 355 -8.77 24.63 24.30
N ARG A 356 -9.47 24.68 23.17
CA ARG A 356 -10.94 24.51 23.09
C ARG A 356 -11.30 23.10 22.63
N LEU A 357 -11.76 22.25 23.55
CA LEU A 357 -12.40 20.98 23.20
C LEU A 357 -13.79 21.28 22.62
N ARG A 358 -14.02 20.92 21.35
CA ARG A 358 -15.37 20.93 20.77
C ARG A 358 -16.20 19.84 21.46
N ARG A 359 -17.39 20.18 21.95
CA ARG A 359 -18.32 19.17 22.48
C ARG A 359 -18.62 18.14 21.38
N PRO A 360 -18.75 16.85 21.73
CA PRO A 360 -19.32 15.88 20.80
C PRO A 360 -20.74 16.33 20.44
N LEU A 361 -21.12 16.19 19.17
CA LEU A 361 -22.53 16.27 18.77
C LEU A 361 -23.31 15.22 19.60
N PRO A 362 -24.51 15.55 20.12
CA PRO A 362 -25.31 14.58 20.84
C PRO A 362 -25.61 13.38 19.94
N VAL A 363 -25.35 12.19 20.48
CA VAL A 363 -25.79 10.93 19.87
C VAL A 363 -27.32 10.95 19.92
N LEU A 364 -27.97 10.95 18.76
CA LEU A 364 -29.41 10.72 18.64
C LEU A 364 -29.70 9.28 19.10
N GLY A 365 -30.05 9.15 20.38
CA GLY A 365 -30.36 7.87 21.02
C GLY A 365 -31.01 7.97 22.40
N GLU A 366 -31.21 9.18 22.94
CA GLU A 366 -32.01 9.38 24.14
C GLU A 366 -33.33 10.07 23.75
N THR A 367 -34.41 9.29 23.71
CA THR A 367 -35.77 9.83 23.64
C THR A 367 -36.08 10.50 24.98
N THR A 368 -35.78 11.79 25.10
CA THR A 368 -36.51 12.64 26.06
C THR A 368 -37.85 13.00 25.42
N SER A 369 -38.92 12.39 25.92
CA SER A 369 -40.29 12.70 25.55
C SER A 369 -40.62 14.15 25.93
N CYS A 370 -40.90 14.97 24.91
CA CYS A 370 -41.68 16.19 25.09
C CYS A 370 -43.07 15.95 24.47
N PRO A 371 -44.17 16.29 25.16
CA PRO A 371 -45.51 15.97 24.71
C PRO A 371 -45.98 16.98 23.67
N GLY A 372 -46.48 16.51 22.53
CA GLY A 372 -47.16 17.37 21.56
C GLY A 372 -47.16 16.83 20.14
N GLU A 373 -48.34 16.35 19.73
CA GLU A 373 -48.84 16.23 18.36
C GLU A 373 -48.19 15.22 17.40
N THR A 374 -48.93 14.13 17.21
CA THR A 374 -48.76 13.08 16.22
C THR A 374 -49.15 13.55 14.82
N THR A 375 -48.25 13.39 13.84
CA THR A 375 -48.63 13.03 12.47
C THR A 375 -47.71 11.93 11.95
N SER A 376 -48.34 10.81 11.59
CA SER A 376 -47.76 9.61 11.00
C SER A 376 -47.42 9.81 9.52
N CYS A 377 -46.40 9.10 9.01
CA CYS A 377 -46.34 8.35 7.73
C CYS A 377 -44.85 8.06 7.32
N PRO A 378 -44.53 7.16 6.36
CA PRO A 378 -44.06 5.80 6.69
C PRO A 378 -42.73 5.39 6.00
N GLY A 379 -42.10 4.33 6.51
CA GLY A 379 -41.28 3.39 5.72
C GLY A 379 -39.87 3.82 5.29
N GLY A 380 -38.90 2.93 5.52
CA GLY A 380 -37.58 2.99 4.87
C GLY A 380 -36.45 2.57 5.80
N ASP A 381 -36.08 1.29 5.72
CA ASP A 381 -34.93 0.72 6.42
C ASP A 381 -33.62 1.43 5.99
N HIS A 382 -32.83 1.91 6.96
CA HIS A 382 -31.45 2.33 6.68
C HIS A 382 -30.46 1.81 7.74
N PHE A 383 -29.55 0.98 7.24
CA PHE A 383 -28.25 0.61 7.81
C PHE A 383 -27.37 1.86 8.02
N LEU A 384 -26.66 1.94 9.15
CA LEU A 384 -25.47 2.78 9.29
C LEU A 384 -24.37 2.04 10.08
N SER A 385 -23.30 1.67 9.38
CA SER A 385 -22.00 1.33 9.97
C SER A 385 -21.23 2.63 10.22
N GLY A 386 -20.94 2.92 11.49
CA GLY A 386 -20.27 4.15 11.92
C GLY A 386 -18.79 4.22 11.49
N GLY A 387 -18.43 5.37 10.94
CA GLY A 387 -17.04 5.82 10.73
C GLY A 387 -16.61 6.81 11.82
N ASP A 388 -15.32 6.85 12.06
CA ASP A 388 -14.64 7.52 13.16
C ASP A 388 -14.64 9.07 13.08
N HIS A 389 -14.75 9.72 14.24
CA HIS A 389 -14.74 11.18 14.38
C HIS A 389 -13.31 11.74 14.42
N PHE A 390 -12.98 12.65 13.50
CA PHE A 390 -11.76 13.48 13.54
C PHE A 390 -12.05 14.89 14.07
N LEU A 391 -11.14 15.41 14.89
CA LEU A 391 -11.12 16.80 15.38
C LEU A 391 -10.87 17.76 14.20
N SER A 392 -11.85 18.61 13.87
CA SER A 392 -11.66 19.70 12.89
C SER A 392 -11.41 21.05 13.56
N TRP A 393 -10.47 21.81 13.02
CA TRP A 393 -10.10 23.16 13.45
C TRP A 393 -10.56 24.16 12.39
N GLY A 394 -11.49 25.06 12.73
CA GLY A 394 -11.95 26.16 11.84
C GLY A 394 -13.16 26.92 12.38
N ARG A 395 -13.11 28.26 12.42
CA ARG A 395 -14.13 29.15 13.04
C ARG A 395 -15.50 29.11 12.30
N PRO A 396 -16.65 29.29 12.98
CA PRO A 396 -17.96 29.36 12.33
C PRO A 396 -18.31 30.78 11.84
N LEU A 397 -18.87 30.89 10.63
CA LEU A 397 -19.62 32.04 10.12
C LEU A 397 -21.13 31.74 10.18
N PRO A 398 -22.01 32.70 10.56
CA PRO A 398 -23.44 32.46 10.68
C PRO A 398 -24.16 32.69 9.34
N VAL A 399 -25.14 31.84 9.01
CA VAL A 399 -26.08 32.12 7.91
C VAL A 399 -27.52 31.96 8.41
N LEU A 400 -28.28 33.04 8.28
CA LEU A 400 -29.74 33.17 8.33
C LEU A 400 -30.31 32.84 6.93
N GLY A 401 -31.48 32.20 6.89
CA GLY A 401 -32.39 32.26 5.73
C GLY A 401 -32.84 30.91 5.19
N GLU A 402 -34.13 30.61 5.37
CA GLU A 402 -34.88 29.50 4.77
C GLU A 402 -35.09 29.73 3.26
N THR A 403 -35.07 28.65 2.44
CA THR A 403 -35.93 28.50 1.25
C THR A 403 -36.22 27.03 0.91
N THR A 404 -37.50 26.68 1.07
CA THR A 404 -38.40 25.81 0.28
C THR A 404 -37.86 24.84 -0.77
N SER A 405 -38.40 23.62 -0.69
CA SER A 405 -38.26 22.44 -1.57
C SER A 405 -38.81 22.59 -2.99
N CYS A 406 -38.12 21.99 -3.98
CA CYS A 406 -38.68 21.51 -5.24
C CYS A 406 -38.35 20.01 -5.45
N PRO A 407 -39.26 19.20 -6.03
CA PRO A 407 -39.09 17.76 -6.20
C PRO A 407 -38.43 17.40 -7.53
N GLY A 408 -37.47 16.47 -7.49
CA GLY A 408 -36.83 15.88 -8.67
C GLY A 408 -35.52 16.56 -9.03
N GLY A 409 -34.42 15.86 -8.81
CA GLY A 409 -33.08 16.30 -9.17
C GLY A 409 -32.07 15.87 -8.10
N ASP A 410 -31.05 15.14 -8.53
CA ASP A 410 -29.93 14.74 -7.69
C ASP A 410 -29.26 15.97 -7.08
N HIS A 411 -29.34 16.11 -5.75
CA HIS A 411 -28.62 17.15 -5.03
C HIS A 411 -27.27 16.62 -4.55
N PHE A 412 -26.23 17.09 -5.26
CA PHE A 412 -24.86 17.16 -4.80
C PHE A 412 -24.76 18.02 -3.54
N LEU A 413 -23.96 17.58 -2.55
CA LEU A 413 -23.43 18.42 -1.48
C LEU A 413 -21.89 18.33 -1.51
N SER A 414 -21.24 19.45 -1.83
CA SER A 414 -19.79 19.65 -1.83
C SER A 414 -19.34 20.40 -0.58
N TRP A 415 -18.14 20.10 -0.06
CA TRP A 415 -17.27 21.02 0.70
C TRP A 415 -15.83 20.89 0.17
N GLY A 416 -15.15 22.04 -0.05
CA GLY A 416 -14.02 22.30 -0.96
C GLY A 416 -12.64 21.68 -0.64
N ASP A 417 -11.59 21.86 -1.44
CA ASP A 417 -11.35 22.82 -2.53
C ASP A 417 -10.72 22.16 -3.78
N HIS A 418 -11.01 22.75 -4.95
CA HIS A 418 -10.61 22.42 -6.32
C HIS A 418 -11.44 21.36 -7.08
N PHE A 419 -12.50 21.86 -7.73
CA PHE A 419 -13.11 21.21 -8.89
C PHE A 419 -12.34 21.55 -10.17
N LEU A 420 -11.84 20.53 -10.85
CA LEU A 420 -11.94 20.36 -12.30
C LEU A 420 -12.12 18.86 -12.53
N SER A 421 -13.39 18.43 -12.59
CA SER A 421 -13.76 17.14 -13.17
C SER A 421 -14.02 17.34 -14.65
N TRP A 422 -13.54 16.40 -15.48
CA TRP A 422 -14.35 15.73 -16.50
C TRP A 422 -13.72 14.36 -16.79
N GLY A 423 -14.43 13.30 -16.40
CA GLY A 423 -14.55 12.08 -17.21
C GLY A 423 -15.73 12.29 -18.16
N ASP A 424 -15.78 11.68 -19.34
CA ASP A 424 -16.11 10.27 -19.45
C ASP A 424 -15.46 9.56 -20.67
N HIS A 425 -14.91 8.38 -20.36
CA HIS A 425 -15.01 7.10 -21.08
C HIS A 425 -14.33 6.80 -22.45
N PHE A 426 -13.35 5.89 -22.34
CA PHE A 426 -13.07 4.68 -23.13
C PHE A 426 -12.09 4.68 -24.33
N LEU A 427 -11.16 3.70 -24.21
CA LEU A 427 -10.53 2.83 -25.21
C LEU A 427 -9.11 3.13 -25.70
N SER A 428 -8.37 2.02 -25.78
CA SER A 428 -6.93 1.80 -25.85
C SER A 428 -6.31 1.88 -27.25
N TRP A 429 -4.99 2.12 -27.31
CA TRP A 429 -3.91 1.32 -27.95
C TRP A 429 -2.59 2.07 -27.67
N GLY A 430 -1.40 1.49 -27.45
CA GLY A 430 -0.75 0.30 -28.02
C GLY A 430 0.64 0.77 -28.50
N ASP A 431 1.71 0.10 -28.08
CA ASP A 431 3.13 0.47 -28.27
C ASP A 431 3.57 0.62 -29.74
N HIS A 432 4.46 1.59 -30.08
CA HIS A 432 5.55 1.48 -31.07
C HIS A 432 6.43 2.78 -31.11
N PHE A 433 7.76 2.64 -30.99
CA PHE A 433 8.76 3.70 -31.16
C PHE A 433 9.20 3.84 -32.63
N LEU A 434 9.52 5.05 -33.11
CA LEU A 434 10.23 5.32 -34.38
C LEU A 434 11.35 6.35 -34.20
N CYS A 435 12.52 6.05 -34.77
CA CYS A 435 13.81 6.75 -34.63
C CYS A 435 14.08 7.61 -35.89
N TRP A 436 14.84 8.72 -35.77
CA TRP A 436 15.26 9.56 -36.92
C TRP A 436 16.73 10.03 -36.83
N GLY A 437 17.51 9.81 -37.89
CA GLY A 437 18.88 10.34 -38.11
C GLY A 437 19.34 10.25 -39.59
N ARG A 438 20.08 11.27 -40.06
CA ARG A 438 20.61 11.52 -41.45
C ARG A 438 22.05 11.00 -41.67
N PRO A 439 22.66 10.98 -42.90
CA PRO A 439 23.51 12.13 -43.38
C PRO A 439 23.64 12.38 -44.93
N LEU A 440 24.07 13.60 -45.28
CA LEU A 440 24.48 14.23 -46.59
C LEU A 440 25.85 13.72 -47.12
N PRO A 441 26.34 13.89 -48.41
CA PRO A 441 26.64 15.21 -49.07
C PRO A 441 26.79 15.37 -50.65
N VAL A 442 26.64 16.63 -51.15
CA VAL A 442 27.47 17.36 -52.19
C VAL A 442 27.34 17.00 -53.71
N LEU A 443 27.31 17.85 -54.78
CA LEU A 443 27.79 19.23 -55.15
C LEU A 443 27.06 19.76 -56.43
N GLY A 444 26.84 21.09 -56.60
CA GLY A 444 26.57 21.76 -57.91
C GLY A 444 25.66 23.02 -57.90
N GLU A 445 26.26 24.21 -58.05
CA GLU A 445 25.72 25.61 -58.11
C GLU A 445 24.64 25.89 -59.19
N THR A 446 23.79 26.95 -59.25
CA THR A 446 23.33 28.09 -58.41
C THR A 446 22.09 28.69 -59.12
N THR A 447 21.05 29.14 -58.41
CA THR A 447 20.37 30.45 -58.58
C THR A 447 19.26 30.65 -57.54
N SER A 448 19.07 31.91 -57.15
CA SER A 448 18.42 32.42 -55.95
C SER A 448 16.88 32.49 -55.99
N CYS A 449 16.23 32.09 -54.89
CA CYS A 449 15.09 32.77 -54.25
C CYS A 449 15.00 32.29 -52.78
N ALA A 450 14.92 33.22 -51.82
CA ALA A 450 14.75 32.96 -50.39
C ALA A 450 13.31 33.30 -49.97
N GLY A 451 12.58 32.50 -49.20
CA GLY A 451 12.83 31.17 -48.67
C GLY A 451 11.47 30.50 -48.43
N GLY A 452 11.33 29.28 -48.94
CA GLY A 452 10.21 28.38 -48.73
C GLY A 452 10.68 27.10 -48.03
N ASP A 453 9.75 26.52 -47.29
CA ASP A 453 9.45 25.11 -47.02
C ASP A 453 10.58 24.06 -47.00
N HIS A 454 10.58 23.26 -45.94
CA HIS A 454 11.15 21.91 -45.96
C HIS A 454 10.10 20.86 -45.57
N PHE A 455 9.90 19.92 -46.49
CA PHE A 455 9.10 18.70 -46.41
C PHE A 455 9.82 17.58 -45.63
N LEU A 456 9.06 16.65 -45.03
CA LEU A 456 9.54 15.35 -44.53
C LEU A 456 8.62 14.22 -45.02
N CYS A 457 9.22 13.20 -45.65
CA CYS A 457 8.60 11.97 -46.13
C CYS A 457 9.32 10.76 -45.48
N TRP A 458 8.60 9.65 -45.20
CA TRP A 458 9.04 8.46 -44.43
C TRP A 458 9.51 7.27 -45.31
N GLY A 459 10.39 6.40 -44.76
CA GLY A 459 10.43 4.94 -45.00
C GLY A 459 11.71 4.30 -45.62
N TYR A 460 12.33 3.29 -44.96
CA TYR A 460 12.37 1.83 -45.34
C TYR A 460 13.47 0.96 -44.64
N MET A 461 13.00 -0.06 -43.91
CA MET A 461 13.37 -1.50 -43.69
C MET A 461 14.79 -2.15 -43.86
N LEU A 462 15.04 -3.14 -42.95
CA LEU A 462 15.64 -4.51 -43.08
C LEU A 462 17.03 -4.84 -42.47
N VAL A 463 16.98 -5.68 -41.42
CA VAL A 463 17.72 -6.94 -41.11
C VAL A 463 19.17 -7.09 -41.57
N PHE A 464 20.12 -7.14 -40.61
CA PHE A 464 20.77 -8.37 -40.11
C PHE A 464 21.23 -8.18 -38.67
#